data_AF-A0A1G0JR33-F1
#
_entry.id   AF-A0A1G0JR33-F1
#
_cell.length_a   1.000
_cell.length_b   1.000
_cell.length_c   1.000
_cell.angle_alpha   90.00
_cell.angle_beta   90.00
_cell.angle_gamma   90.00
#
_symmetry.space_group_name_H-M   'P 1'
#
loop_
_entity.id
_entity.type
_entity.pdbx_description
1 polymer ?
#
loop_
_entity_poly.entity_id
_entity_poly.type
_entity_poly.pdbx_seq_one_letter_code
_entity_poly.pdbx_strand_id
1 'polypeptide(L)'
;MKEPNLEQSVVATISTQLEVQLVILFGSLATGKWDKESDLDIAVDAGRHLMVNEKISLIEKLAQQTGRPVDLVDIQSIGEPLLGQILRYGKRILGSDRHYARVLCRHLFDQADFLPYRNRILAERRQAWIGKL
;
A
#
# COMPACT_ATOMS: atom_id res chain seq x y z
N MET A 1 16.44 -9.60 -16.17
CA MET A 1 15.36 -9.15 -17.08
C MET A 1 14.19 -8.74 -16.20
N LYS A 2 13.78 -7.46 -16.19
CA LYS A 2 12.51 -7.07 -15.55
C LYS A 2 11.39 -7.75 -16.32
N GLU A 3 10.51 -8.52 -15.67
CA GLU A 3 9.33 -9.10 -16.33
C GLU A 3 8.43 -7.96 -16.85
N PRO A 4 8.41 -7.65 -18.16
CA PRO A 4 7.73 -6.46 -18.66
C PRO A 4 6.20 -6.57 -18.65
N ASN A 5 5.66 -7.72 -18.22
CA ASN A 5 4.26 -8.09 -18.38
C ASN A 5 3.46 -8.08 -17.05
N LEU A 6 4.13 -8.11 -15.89
CA LEU A 6 3.43 -8.26 -14.61
C LEU A 6 2.58 -7.03 -14.27
N GLU A 7 3.18 -5.84 -14.33
CA GLU A 7 2.48 -4.58 -13.97
C GLU A 7 1.27 -4.34 -14.88
N GLN A 8 1.41 -4.62 -16.18
CA GLN A 8 0.33 -4.48 -17.14
C GLN A 8 -0.78 -5.51 -16.91
N SER A 9 -0.43 -6.77 -16.64
CA SER A 9 -1.38 -7.83 -16.30
C SER A 9 -2.17 -7.51 -15.04
N VAL A 10 -1.49 -7.01 -14.01
CA VAL A 10 -2.11 -6.57 -12.75
C VAL A 10 -3.11 -5.43 -13.02
N VAL A 11 -2.69 -4.38 -13.72
CA VAL A 11 -3.57 -3.25 -14.05
C VAL A 11 -4.78 -3.70 -14.86
N ALA A 12 -4.58 -4.57 -15.86
CA ALA A 12 -5.66 -5.09 -16.69
C ALA A 12 -6.68 -5.93 -15.89
N THR A 13 -6.18 -6.78 -14.99
CA THR A 13 -7.01 -7.63 -14.12
C THR A 13 -7.84 -6.79 -13.15
N ILE A 14 -7.25 -5.77 -12.54
CA ILE A 14 -7.98 -4.88 -11.63
C ILE A 14 -9.03 -4.09 -12.39
N SER A 15 -8.65 -3.48 -13.52
CA SER A 15 -9.53 -2.60 -14.30
C SER A 15 -10.74 -3.34 -14.90
N THR A 16 -10.65 -4.66 -15.09
CA THR A 16 -11.78 -5.48 -15.57
C THR A 16 -12.75 -5.90 -14.47
N GLN A 17 -12.31 -5.91 -13.20
CA GLN A 17 -13.14 -6.30 -12.05
C GLN A 17 -13.76 -5.09 -11.35
N LEU A 18 -12.99 -4.00 -11.23
CA LEU A 18 -13.35 -2.85 -10.41
C LEU A 18 -12.77 -1.56 -10.97
N GLU A 19 -13.55 -0.48 -10.90
CA GLU A 19 -13.04 0.86 -11.17
C GLU A 19 -12.18 1.35 -10.00
N VAL A 20 -10.91 1.66 -10.29
CA VAL A 20 -9.92 2.07 -9.29
C VAL A 20 -9.27 3.40 -9.69
N GLN A 21 -8.98 4.24 -8.69
CA GLN A 21 -8.37 5.55 -8.86
C GLN A 21 -6.84 5.51 -8.81
N LEU A 22 -6.29 4.56 -8.04
CA LEU A 22 -4.86 4.42 -7.79
C LEU A 22 -4.50 2.96 -7.50
N VAL A 23 -3.37 2.51 -8.05
CA VAL A 23 -2.77 1.21 -7.73
C VAL A 23 -1.26 1.39 -7.52
N ILE A 24 -0.76 0.88 -6.40
CA ILE A 24 0.65 0.95 -6.02
C ILE A 24 1.13 -0.45 -5.70
N LEU A 25 2.18 -0.92 -6.38
CA LEU A 25 2.93 -2.10 -5.95
C LEU A 25 3.87 -1.69 -4.83
N PHE A 26 3.94 -2.43 -3.74
CA PHE A 26 4.80 -2.08 -2.62
C PHE A 26 5.54 -3.31 -2.10
N GLY A 27 5.99 -3.22 -0.85
CA GLY A 27 6.53 -4.33 -0.11
C GLY A 27 7.84 -4.78 -0.71
N SER A 28 7.98 -6.09 -0.83
CA SER A 28 9.14 -6.65 -1.47
C SER A 28 9.18 -6.03 -2.89
N LEU A 29 8.20 -6.31 -3.75
CA LEU A 29 8.13 -6.02 -5.20
C LEU A 29 8.60 -4.64 -5.71
N ALA A 30 8.69 -3.62 -4.87
CA ALA A 30 9.11 -2.29 -5.26
C ALA A 30 10.64 -2.10 -5.38
N THR A 31 11.46 -2.89 -4.68
CA THR A 31 12.94 -2.76 -4.62
C THR A 31 13.75 -3.43 -5.76
N GLY A 32 13.10 -4.06 -6.74
CA GLY A 32 13.75 -4.70 -7.91
C GLY A 32 14.52 -6.02 -7.68
N LYS A 33 14.47 -6.63 -6.48
CA LYS A 33 15.17 -7.89 -6.13
C LYS A 33 14.21 -9.09 -6.02
N TRP A 34 13.40 -9.31 -7.05
CA TRP A 34 12.36 -10.34 -7.05
C TRP A 34 12.89 -11.70 -7.45
N ASP A 35 12.51 -12.72 -6.70
CA ASP A 35 12.43 -14.08 -7.22
C ASP A 35 10.98 -14.40 -7.66
N LYS A 36 10.76 -15.61 -8.16
CA LYS A 36 9.43 -16.06 -8.62
C LYS A 36 8.47 -16.43 -7.48
N GLU A 37 8.99 -16.55 -6.26
CA GLU A 37 8.24 -16.99 -5.07
C GLU A 37 7.73 -15.79 -4.25
N SER A 38 8.21 -14.58 -4.54
CA SER A 38 7.83 -13.37 -3.81
C SER A 38 6.34 -13.04 -4.00
N ASP A 39 5.66 -12.76 -2.89
CA ASP A 39 4.26 -12.35 -2.83
C ASP A 39 3.99 -11.05 -3.61
N LEU A 40 2.78 -10.92 -4.14
CA LEU A 40 2.29 -9.72 -4.80
C LEU A 40 1.67 -8.74 -3.79
N ASP A 41 2.50 -7.86 -3.25
CA ASP A 41 2.08 -6.75 -2.39
C ASP A 41 1.48 -5.59 -3.21
N ILE A 42 0.18 -5.34 -3.06
CA ILE A 42 -0.55 -4.35 -3.86
C ILE A 42 -1.53 -3.52 -3.04
N ALA A 43 -1.44 -2.20 -3.18
CA ALA A 43 -2.33 -1.25 -2.56
C ALA A 43 -3.26 -0.63 -3.60
N VAL A 44 -4.57 -0.66 -3.34
CA VAL A 44 -5.62 -0.20 -4.26
C VAL A 44 -6.46 0.87 -3.59
N ASP A 45 -6.77 1.94 -4.34
CA ASP A 45 -7.76 2.95 -3.96
C ASP A 45 -8.90 2.95 -4.97
N ALA A 46 -10.10 2.56 -4.55
CA ALA A 46 -11.32 2.66 -5.36
C ALA A 46 -12.08 3.99 -5.16
N GLY A 47 -11.52 4.94 -4.39
CA GLY A 47 -12.21 6.16 -3.96
C GLY A 47 -13.24 5.93 -2.84
N ARG A 48 -13.40 4.69 -2.41
CA ARG A 48 -14.22 4.22 -1.27
C ARG A 48 -13.58 2.97 -0.68
N HIS A 49 -14.02 2.60 0.52
CA HIS A 49 -13.66 1.30 1.08
C HIS A 49 -14.07 0.17 0.14
N LEU A 50 -13.16 -0.81 -0.01
CA LEU A 50 -13.46 -2.04 -0.72
C LEU A 50 -14.43 -2.89 0.09
N MET A 51 -15.45 -3.43 -0.58
CA MET A 51 -16.29 -4.44 0.02
C MET A 51 -15.48 -5.74 0.16
N VAL A 52 -15.79 -6.54 1.18
CA VAL A 52 -15.05 -7.78 1.47
C VAL A 52 -15.04 -8.73 0.27
N ASN A 53 -16.17 -8.86 -0.42
CA ASN A 53 -16.27 -9.68 -1.64
C ASN A 53 -15.42 -9.14 -2.80
N GLU A 54 -15.38 -7.83 -3.02
CA GLU A 54 -14.52 -7.22 -4.05
C GLU A 54 -13.04 -7.49 -3.78
N LYS A 55 -12.64 -7.33 -2.52
CA LYS A 55 -11.26 -7.63 -2.10
C LYS A 55 -10.91 -9.10 -2.34
N ILE A 56 -11.78 -10.03 -1.93
CA ILE A 56 -11.57 -11.48 -2.14
C ILE A 56 -11.48 -11.80 -3.64
N SER A 57 -12.43 -11.32 -4.44
CA SER A 57 -12.43 -11.57 -5.89
C SER A 57 -11.19 -11.02 -6.59
N LEU A 58 -10.70 -9.84 -6.18
CA LEU A 58 -9.45 -9.29 -6.72
C LEU A 58 -8.24 -10.14 -6.35
N ILE A 59 -8.13 -10.58 -5.09
CA ILE A 59 -7.04 -11.46 -4.62
C ILE A 59 -7.03 -12.75 -5.44
N GLU A 60 -8.18 -13.42 -5.58
CA GLU A 60 -8.31 -14.68 -6.32
C GLU A 60 -7.92 -14.52 -7.79
N LYS A 61 -8.41 -13.47 -8.45
CA LYS A 61 -8.11 -13.21 -9.86
C LYS A 61 -6.65 -12.87 -10.09
N LEU A 62 -6.07 -12.03 -9.24
CA LEU A 62 -4.66 -11.68 -9.33
C LEU A 62 -3.77 -12.90 -9.07
N ALA A 63 -4.09 -13.71 -8.05
CA ALA A 63 -3.34 -14.94 -7.77
C ALA A 63 -3.40 -15.92 -8.94
N GLN A 64 -4.59 -16.10 -9.55
CA GLN A 64 -4.77 -16.95 -10.71
C GLN A 64 -3.98 -16.47 -11.94
N GLN A 65 -3.95 -15.15 -12.18
CA GLN A 65 -3.25 -14.58 -13.34
C GLN A 65 -1.73 -14.53 -13.16
N THR A 66 -1.26 -14.30 -11.94
CA THR A 66 0.17 -14.11 -11.65
C THR A 66 0.86 -15.38 -11.17
N GLY A 67 0.10 -16.39 -10.72
CA GLY A 67 0.61 -17.65 -10.18
C GLY A 67 1.29 -17.49 -8.82
N ARG A 68 0.98 -16.42 -8.08
CA ARG A 68 1.64 -16.04 -6.82
C ARG A 68 0.62 -15.69 -5.73
N PRO A 69 0.97 -15.79 -4.44
CA PRO A 69 0.14 -15.23 -3.38
C PRO A 69 0.02 -13.71 -3.52
N VAL A 70 -1.12 -13.14 -3.11
CA VAL A 70 -1.43 -11.71 -3.25
C VAL A 70 -1.78 -11.13 -1.89
N ASP A 71 -1.03 -10.12 -1.46
CA ASP A 71 -1.40 -9.28 -0.31
C ASP A 71 -2.01 -7.97 -0.83
N LEU A 72 -3.34 -7.92 -0.82
CA LEU A 72 -4.09 -6.74 -1.23
C LEU A 72 -4.46 -5.87 -0.04
N VAL A 73 -4.10 -4.60 -0.14
CA VAL A 73 -4.41 -3.57 0.86
C VAL A 73 -5.34 -2.52 0.26
N ASP A 74 -6.43 -2.20 0.96
CA ASP A 74 -7.30 -1.08 0.60
C ASP A 74 -6.76 0.22 1.21
N ILE A 75 -6.37 1.16 0.35
CA ILE A 75 -5.81 2.46 0.72
C ILE A 75 -6.80 3.25 1.59
N GLN A 76 -8.10 3.12 1.40
CA GLN A 76 -9.09 3.82 2.24
C GLN A 76 -9.15 3.27 3.67
N SER A 77 -8.79 2.00 3.85
CA SER A 77 -8.86 1.29 5.14
C SER A 77 -7.61 1.42 6.03
N ILE A 78 -6.49 1.86 5.46
CA ILE A 78 -5.19 1.88 6.16
C ILE A 78 -4.86 3.24 6.76
N GLY A 79 -4.18 3.20 7.91
CA GLY A 79 -3.55 4.36 8.55
C GLY A 79 -2.02 4.28 8.55
N GLU A 80 -1.42 5.13 9.38
CA GLU A 80 0.03 5.15 9.62
C GLU A 80 0.50 3.98 10.52
N PRO A 81 1.72 3.46 10.34
CA PRO A 81 2.78 3.91 9.42
C PRO A 81 2.76 3.23 8.04
N LEU A 82 1.85 2.28 7.82
CA LEU A 82 1.83 1.46 6.59
C LEU A 82 1.57 2.31 5.34
N LEU A 83 0.64 3.26 5.41
CA LEU A 83 0.38 4.19 4.32
C LEU A 83 1.64 4.96 3.92
N GLY A 84 2.40 5.48 4.90
CA GLY A 84 3.68 6.13 4.66
C GLY A 84 4.72 5.23 4.01
N GLN A 85 4.78 3.94 4.38
CA GLN A 85 5.69 2.98 3.73
C GLN A 85 5.31 2.72 2.27
N ILE A 86 4.02 2.55 1.98
CA ILE A 86 3.49 2.34 0.63
C ILE A 86 3.79 3.56 -0.24
N LEU A 87 3.56 4.77 0.27
CA LEU A 87 3.84 6.01 -0.48
C LEU A 87 5.34 6.23 -0.71
N ARG A 88 6.18 5.92 0.28
CA ARG A 88 7.63 6.17 0.21
C ARG A 88 8.38 5.17 -0.66
N TYR A 89 8.03 3.89 -0.55
CA TYR A 89 8.77 2.81 -1.21
C TYR A 89 8.01 2.16 -2.35
N GLY A 90 6.69 2.36 -2.43
CA GLY A 90 5.87 1.75 -3.47
C GLY A 90 6.05 2.39 -4.85
N LYS A 91 5.79 1.58 -5.87
CA LYS A 91 5.74 1.99 -7.27
C LYS A 91 4.29 2.12 -7.72
N ARG A 92 3.87 3.35 -8.04
CA ARG A 92 2.57 3.61 -8.67
C ARG A 92 2.54 3.00 -10.08
N ILE A 93 1.58 2.11 -10.33
CA ILE A 93 1.37 1.44 -11.63
C ILE A 93 0.08 1.86 -12.33
N LEU A 94 -0.88 2.43 -11.60
CA LEU A 94 -2.08 3.10 -12.15
C LEU A 94 -2.44 4.31 -11.28
N GLY A 95 -3.01 5.33 -11.91
CA GLY A 95 -3.62 6.48 -11.24
C GLY A 95 -2.96 7.82 -11.57
N SER A 96 -3.76 8.88 -11.58
CA SER A 96 -3.31 10.23 -11.91
C SER A 96 -2.49 10.86 -10.78
N ASP A 97 -1.73 11.92 -11.09
CA ASP A 97 -1.03 12.71 -10.08
C ASP A 97 -1.98 13.32 -9.07
N ARG A 98 -3.21 13.66 -9.49
CA ARG A 98 -4.25 14.18 -8.59
C ARG A 98 -4.71 13.14 -7.57
N HIS A 99 -4.90 11.88 -7.98
CA HIS A 99 -5.30 10.80 -7.06
C HIS A 99 -4.16 10.47 -6.10
N TYR A 100 -2.94 10.36 -6.62
CA TYR A 100 -1.76 10.11 -5.78
C TYR A 100 -1.51 11.25 -4.78
N ALA A 101 -1.60 12.51 -5.21
CA ALA A 101 -1.45 13.68 -4.35
C ALA A 101 -2.51 13.72 -3.24
N ARG A 102 -3.75 13.30 -3.50
CA ARG A 102 -4.80 13.21 -2.46
C ARG A 102 -4.39 12.27 -1.33
N VAL A 103 -3.89 11.09 -1.67
CA VAL A 103 -3.42 10.09 -0.69
C VAL A 103 -2.19 10.60 0.06
N LEU A 104 -1.26 11.26 -0.64
CA LEU A 104 -0.09 11.90 -0.05
C LEU A 104 -0.47 13.02 0.93
N CYS A 105 -1.42 13.87 0.58
CA CYS A 105 -1.93 14.91 1.47
C CYS A 105 -2.55 14.30 2.73
N ARG A 106 -3.39 13.26 2.60
CA ARG A 106 -3.94 12.54 3.76
C ARG A 106 -2.83 12.03 4.68
N HIS A 107 -1.83 11.36 4.11
CA HIS A 107 -0.65 10.91 4.84
C HIS A 107 0.06 12.04 5.59
N LEU A 108 0.26 13.20 4.95
CA LEU A 108 0.92 14.35 5.58
C LEU A 108 0.09 14.94 6.73
N PHE A 109 -1.23 15.03 6.59
CA PHE A 109 -2.12 15.45 7.66
C PHE A 109 -2.11 14.47 8.82
N ASP A 110 -2.27 13.17 8.53
CA ASP A 110 -2.21 12.13 9.55
C ASP A 110 -0.85 12.19 10.27
N GLN A 111 0.27 12.31 9.55
CA GLN A 111 1.57 12.49 10.20
C GLN A 111 1.63 13.76 11.06
N ALA A 112 1.14 14.90 10.57
CA ALA A 112 1.14 16.15 11.35
C ALA A 112 0.32 16.02 12.64
N ASP A 113 -0.80 15.31 12.61
CA ASP A 113 -1.67 15.10 13.76
C ASP A 113 -1.12 14.02 14.70
N PHE A 114 -0.53 12.94 14.17
CA PHE A 114 0.01 11.82 14.96
C PHE A 114 1.42 12.06 15.50
N LEU A 115 2.27 12.85 14.83
CA LEU A 115 3.67 13.09 15.24
C LEU A 115 3.78 13.73 16.64
N PRO A 116 2.96 14.73 17.03
CA PRO A 116 2.98 15.28 18.38
C PRO A 116 2.72 14.20 19.45
N TYR A 117 1.69 13.36 19.24
CA TYR A 117 1.35 12.29 20.18
C TYR A 117 2.41 11.19 20.23
N ARG A 118 2.92 10.77 19.07
CA ARG A 118 4.00 9.77 19.00
C ARG A 118 5.28 10.28 19.67
N ASN A 119 5.67 11.53 19.41
CA ASN A 119 6.85 12.13 20.02
C ASN A 119 6.71 12.19 21.55
N ARG A 120 5.51 12.54 22.04
CA ARG A 120 5.20 12.53 23.46
C ARG A 120 5.31 11.14 24.08
N ILE A 121 4.67 10.11 23.50
CA ILE A 121 4.74 8.72 23.99
C ILE A 121 6.19 8.22 24.01
N LEU A 122 6.98 8.50 22.97
CA LEU A 122 8.39 8.09 22.91
C LEU A 122 9.27 8.86 23.90
N ALA A 123 8.97 10.13 24.17
CA ALA A 123 9.67 10.93 25.19
C ALA A 123 9.36 10.42 26.60
N GLU A 124 8.08 10.18 26.92
CA GLU A 124 7.64 9.62 28.21
C GLU A 124 8.25 8.23 28.45
N ARG A 125 8.26 7.37 27.44
CA ARG A 125 8.93 6.05 27.52
C ARG A 125 10.43 6.17 27.75
N ARG A 126 11.12 7.10 27.07
CA ARG A 126 12.56 7.35 27.31
C ARG A 126 12.84 7.87 28.72
N GLN A 127 12.03 8.78 29.23
CA GLN A 127 12.18 9.28 30.60
C GLN A 127 11.94 8.19 31.65
N ALA A 128 10.93 7.34 31.45
CA ALA A 128 10.66 6.22 32.35
C ALA A 128 11.79 5.16 32.37
N TRP A 129 12.59 5.06 31.30
CA TRP A 129 13.68 4.10 31.19
C TRP A 129 15.04 4.68 31.62
N ILE A 130 15.28 5.97 31.41
CA ILE A 130 16.54 6.65 31.79
C ILE A 130 16.48 7.15 33.25
N GLY A 131 15.31 7.49 33.78
CA GLY A 131 15.14 7.97 35.16
C GLY A 131 15.13 6.89 36.25
N LYS A 132 15.56 5.65 35.93
CA LYS A 132 15.68 4.52 36.87
C LYS A 132 17.13 4.15 37.21
N LEU A 133 18.09 5.02 36.91
CA LEU A 133 19.49 4.95 37.34
C LEU A 133 19.74 5.95 38.47
#